data_AF-A0A3P7FFP7-F1
#
_entry.id   AF-A0A3P7FFP7-F1
#
_cell.length_a   1.000
_cell.length_b   1.000
_cell.length_c   1.000
_cell.angle_alpha   90.00
_cell.angle_beta   90.00
_cell.angle_gamma   90.00
#
_symmetry.space_group_name_H-M   'P 1'
#
loop_
_entity.id
_entity.type
_entity.pdbx_description
1 polymer ?
#
loop_
_entity_poly.entity_id
_entity_poly.type
_entity_poly.pdbx_seq_one_letter_code
_entity_poly.pdbx_strand_id
1 'polypeptide(L)'
;MGFGDKVRLTSNKEFENKCSKSMIYVDYERIVHVLHEGSKVFIDDGLICLVVQQKGPNYLDCVVENGGKLGSRKGVNLPGAPVDLPSMSEKDKEDLQFAVDNNVGVDEFIPDLA
;
A
#
# COMPACT_ATOMS: atom_id res chain seq x y z
N MET A 1 8.45 12.74 6.66
CA MET A 1 7.43 13.46 5.89
C MET A 1 6.67 14.32 6.88
N GLY A 2 6.56 15.62 6.60
CA GLY A 2 5.84 16.58 7.43
C GLY A 2 4.44 16.85 6.89
N PHE A 3 3.55 17.35 7.76
CA PHE A 3 2.22 17.81 7.37
C PHE A 3 2.31 18.86 6.25
N GLY A 4 1.48 18.71 5.21
CA GLY A 4 1.44 19.61 4.05
C GLY A 4 2.52 19.36 3.00
N ASP A 5 3.48 18.45 3.24
CA ASP A 5 4.46 18.08 2.23
C ASP A 5 3.75 17.50 0.99
N LYS A 6 4.25 17.86 -0.20
CA LYS A 6 3.77 17.30 -1.47
C LYS A 6 4.53 16.03 -1.80
N VAL A 7 3.80 14.98 -2.13
CA VAL A 7 4.34 13.66 -2.43
C VAL A 7 3.67 13.13 -3.69
N ARG A 8 4.46 12.69 -4.66
CA ARG A 8 3.96 11.97 -5.82
C ARG A 8 3.98 10.47 -5.53
N LEU A 9 2.87 9.80 -5.80
CA LEU A 9 2.74 8.36 -5.70
C LEU A 9 2.59 7.78 -7.12
N THR A 10 3.37 6.74 -7.43
CA THR A 10 3.39 6.13 -8.77
C THR A 10 3.54 4.61 -8.68
N SER A 11 2.98 3.91 -9.66
CA SER A 11 3.20 2.48 -9.88
C SER A 11 4.19 2.18 -11.01
N ASN A 12 4.89 3.19 -11.54
CA ASN A 12 5.91 2.98 -12.56
C ASN A 12 7.16 2.30 -11.96
N LYS A 13 7.44 1.06 -12.40
CA LYS A 13 8.57 0.22 -11.96
C LYS A 13 9.95 0.87 -12.13
N GLU A 14 10.10 1.86 -13.00
CA GLU A 14 11.35 2.63 -13.13
C GLU A 14 11.77 3.36 -11.83
N PHE A 15 10.81 3.55 -10.91
CA PHE A 15 10.98 4.21 -9.62
C PHE A 15 11.01 3.27 -8.41
N GLU A 16 10.92 1.95 -8.62
CA GLU A 16 10.89 0.95 -7.54
C GLU A 16 12.01 1.14 -6.50
N ASN A 17 13.22 1.42 -6.98
CA ASN A 17 14.41 1.65 -6.15
C ASN A 17 14.81 3.13 -6.06
N LYS A 18 13.90 4.06 -6.40
CA LYS A 18 14.16 5.52 -6.46
C LYS A 18 13.18 6.33 -5.62
N CYS A 19 12.63 5.74 -4.57
CA CYS A 19 11.78 6.44 -3.62
C CYS A 19 12.54 7.54 -2.88
N SER A 20 11.85 8.64 -2.57
CA SER A 20 12.39 9.79 -1.86
C SER A 20 11.29 10.48 -1.04
N LYS A 21 11.60 11.63 -0.41
CA LYS A 21 10.60 12.41 0.35
C LYS A 21 9.47 12.96 -0.52
N SER A 22 9.67 13.11 -1.83
CA SER A 22 8.67 13.67 -2.75
C SER A 22 8.14 12.66 -3.78
N MET A 23 8.63 11.42 -3.77
CA MET A 23 8.23 10.38 -4.71
C MET A 23 8.19 9.01 -4.01
N ILE A 24 7.05 8.33 -4.08
CA ILE A 24 6.86 6.99 -3.55
C ILE A 24 6.42 6.05 -4.68
N TYR A 25 7.11 4.93 -4.81
CA TYR A 25 6.67 3.80 -5.62
C TYR A 25 5.80 2.86 -4.79
N VAL A 26 4.78 2.31 -5.44
CA VAL A 26 3.85 1.31 -4.92
C VAL A 26 3.68 0.24 -5.98
N ASP A 27 3.77 -1.01 -5.56
CA ASP A 27 3.73 -2.19 -6.43
C ASP A 27 2.31 -2.57 -6.88
N TYR A 28 1.29 -1.89 -6.38
CA TYR A 28 -0.07 -2.03 -6.89
C TYR A 28 -0.27 -1.23 -8.19
N GLU A 29 -0.11 -1.90 -9.32
CA GLU A 29 -0.16 -1.30 -10.66
C GLU A 29 -1.44 -0.48 -10.91
N ARG A 30 -2.57 -0.93 -10.36
CA ARG A 30 -3.89 -0.31 -10.54
C ARG A 30 -4.21 0.83 -9.57
N ILE A 31 -3.29 1.20 -8.67
CA ILE A 31 -3.54 2.21 -7.64
C ILE A 31 -4.03 3.55 -8.21
N VAL A 32 -3.45 3.99 -9.34
CA VAL A 32 -3.86 5.23 -10.02
C VAL A 32 -5.29 5.13 -10.51
N HIS A 33 -5.73 3.95 -10.97
CA HIS A 33 -7.09 3.76 -11.49
C HIS A 33 -8.15 3.76 -10.39
N VAL A 34 -7.88 3.11 -9.25
CA VAL A 34 -8.87 2.93 -8.18
C VAL A 34 -9.02 4.15 -7.26
N LEU A 35 -8.01 5.03 -7.22
CA LEU A 35 -8.05 6.25 -6.42
C LEU A 35 -8.50 7.47 -7.23
N HIS A 36 -9.08 8.43 -6.52
CA HIS A 36 -9.59 9.70 -7.03
C HIS A 36 -9.17 10.84 -6.09
N GLU A 37 -9.36 12.10 -6.52
CA GLU A 37 -9.10 13.26 -5.66
C GLU A 37 -9.92 13.16 -4.36
N GLY A 38 -9.27 13.44 -3.23
CA GLY A 38 -9.83 13.23 -1.89
C GLY A 38 -9.65 11.82 -1.32
N SER A 39 -9.25 10.83 -2.11
CA SER A 39 -8.92 9.49 -1.60
C SER A 39 -7.78 9.54 -0.59
N LYS A 40 -7.87 8.71 0.46
CA LYS A 40 -6.84 8.55 1.47
C LYS A 40 -5.96 7.34 1.19
N VAL A 41 -4.65 7.52 1.35
CA VAL A 41 -3.65 6.46 1.26
C VAL A 41 -2.95 6.39 2.62
N PHE A 42 -3.05 5.25 3.26
CA PHE A 42 -2.43 4.99 4.55
C PHE A 42 -1.16 4.17 4.35
N ILE A 43 -0.06 4.57 5.00
CA ILE A 43 1.24 3.90 4.90
C ILE A 43 1.75 3.60 6.30
N ASP A 44 2.44 2.47 6.46
CA ASP A 44 3.06 2.03 7.71
C ASP A 44 2.02 1.86 8.83
N ASP A 45 1.13 0.87 8.67
CA ASP A 45 0.03 0.55 9.59
C ASP A 45 -0.89 1.74 9.93
N GLY A 46 -1.00 2.69 8.98
CA GLY A 46 -1.83 3.88 9.11
C GLY A 46 -1.17 5.06 9.82
N LEU A 47 0.11 4.97 10.18
CA LEU A 47 0.85 6.07 10.81
C LEU A 47 0.99 7.27 9.89
N ILE A 48 1.22 7.04 8.59
CA ILE A 48 1.30 8.10 7.59
C ILE A 48 0.00 8.12 6.79
N CYS A 49 -0.56 9.31 6.60
CA CYS A 49 -1.76 9.51 5.80
C CYS A 49 -1.49 10.53 4.69
N LEU A 50 -1.73 10.13 3.45
CA LEU A 50 -1.70 10.98 2.28
C LEU A 50 -3.12 11.19 1.75
N VAL A 51 -3.41 12.40 1.26
CA VAL A 51 -4.67 12.71 0.57
C VAL A 51 -4.35 13.06 -0.87
N VAL A 52 -4.96 12.33 -1.81
CA VAL A 52 -4.83 12.60 -3.24
C VAL A 52 -5.41 13.97 -3.55
N GLN A 53 -4.61 14.85 -4.13
CA GLN A 53 -5.02 16.19 -4.58
C GLN A 53 -5.28 16.23 -6.08
N GLN A 54 -4.51 15.46 -6.85
CA GLN A 54 -4.62 15.45 -8.30
C GLN A 54 -4.26 14.08 -8.86
N LYS A 55 -4.99 13.67 -9.90
CA LYS A 55 -4.71 12.45 -10.67
C LYS A 55 -4.04 12.78 -12.00
N GLY A 56 -2.83 12.25 -12.18
CA GLY A 56 -2.12 12.25 -13.45
C GLY A 56 -2.40 10.97 -14.25
N PRO A 57 -1.74 10.78 -15.41
CA PRO A 57 -1.91 9.57 -16.23
C PRO A 57 -1.43 8.30 -15.50
N ASN A 58 -0.24 8.35 -14.88
CA ASN A 58 0.41 7.21 -14.21
C ASN A 58 0.93 7.55 -12.81
N TYR A 59 0.36 8.58 -12.18
CA TYR A 59 0.73 9.03 -10.85
C TYR A 59 -0.43 9.74 -10.15
N LEU A 60 -0.32 9.87 -8.84
CA LEU A 60 -1.18 10.68 -7.99
C LEU A 60 -0.31 11.70 -7.26
N ASP A 61 -0.67 12.98 -7.35
CA ASP A 61 -0.06 14.00 -6.52
C ASP A 61 -0.88 14.12 -5.24
N CYS A 62 -0.22 13.93 -4.11
CA CYS A 62 -0.82 13.87 -2.79
C CYS A 62 -0.22 14.93 -1.87
N VAL A 63 -0.95 15.24 -0.80
CA VAL A 63 -0.44 16.00 0.34
C VAL A 63 -0.43 15.12 1.58
N VAL A 64 0.55 15.31 2.44
CA VAL A 64 0.65 14.61 3.71
C VAL A 64 -0.33 15.25 4.71
N GLU A 65 -1.32 14.48 5.15
CA GLU A 65 -2.27 14.88 6.21
C GLU A 65 -1.81 14.38 7.59
N ASN A 66 -1.15 13.22 7.66
CA ASN A 66 -0.46 12.79 8.87
C ASN A 66 0.97 12.36 8.52
N GLY A 67 1.95 13.00 9.16
CA GLY A 67 3.37 12.84 8.88
C GLY A 67 4.02 11.70 9.67
N GLY A 68 5.25 11.36 9.29
CA GLY A 68 6.00 10.29 9.95
C GLY A 68 7.32 9.98 9.27
N LYS A 69 8.04 9.00 9.83
CA LYS A 69 9.26 8.45 9.23
C LYS A 69 8.86 7.31 8.30
N LEU A 70 9.00 7.54 6.99
CA LEU A 70 8.78 6.49 6.00
C LEU A 70 10.02 5.61 5.88
N GLY A 71 9.87 4.32 6.17
CA GLY A 71 10.86 3.28 5.91
C GLY A 71 10.65 2.60 4.55
N SER A 72 11.49 1.60 4.26
CA SER A 72 11.36 0.77 3.04
C SER A 72 10.33 -0.34 3.23
N ARG A 73 9.69 -0.77 2.13
CA ARG A 73 8.76 -1.91 2.08
C ARG A 73 7.64 -1.84 3.13
N LYS A 74 7.09 -0.64 3.32
CA LYS A 74 5.95 -0.40 4.21
C LYS A 74 4.64 -0.75 3.51
N GLY A 75 3.71 -1.33 4.27
CA GLY A 75 2.38 -1.66 3.77
C GLY A 75 1.58 -0.40 3.41
N VAL A 76 0.67 -0.56 2.45
CA VAL A 76 -0.26 0.49 2.00
C VAL A 76 -1.69 0.01 2.16
N ASN A 77 -2.55 0.84 2.73
CA ASN A 77 -3.97 0.57 2.88
C ASN A 77 -4.82 1.67 2.22
N LEU A 78 -5.89 1.26 1.52
CA LEU A 78 -6.72 2.10 0.65
C LEU A 78 -8.20 1.98 1.03
N PRO A 79 -8.65 2.59 2.14
CA PRO A 79 -10.03 2.45 2.59
C PRO A 79 -11.02 3.02 1.57
N GLY A 80 -12.08 2.26 1.29
CA GLY A 80 -13.13 2.64 0.35
C GLY A 80 -12.75 2.52 -1.12
N ALA A 81 -11.51 2.16 -1.45
CA ALA A 81 -11.12 1.82 -2.82
C ALA A 81 -11.52 0.38 -3.14
N PRO A 82 -12.15 0.10 -4.29
CA PRO A 82 -12.38 -1.27 -4.75
C PRO A 82 -11.03 -1.86 -5.18
N VAL A 83 -10.33 -2.49 -4.24
CA VAL A 83 -9.05 -3.16 -4.47
C VAL A 83 -9.33 -4.56 -4.99
N ASP A 84 -8.86 -4.85 -6.19
CA ASP A 84 -9.03 -6.12 -6.87
C ASP A 84 -7.76 -6.98 -6.82
N LEU A 85 -7.09 -6.99 -5.67
CA LEU A 85 -5.97 -7.88 -5.43
C LEU A 85 -6.50 -9.32 -5.26
N PRO A 86 -5.82 -10.33 -5.81
CA PRO A 86 -6.16 -11.71 -5.52
C PRO A 86 -6.09 -11.94 -4.00
N SER A 87 -7.03 -12.71 -3.45
CA SER A 87 -7.13 -12.96 -2.00
C SER A 87 -5.92 -13.70 -1.41
N MET A 88 -5.04 -14.21 -2.27
CA MET A 88 -3.78 -14.86 -1.94
C MET A 88 -2.74 -14.45 -2.98
N SER A 89 -1.57 -13.99 -2.55
CA SER A 89 -0.42 -13.86 -3.45
C SER A 89 0.18 -15.24 -3.74
N GLU A 90 0.98 -15.37 -4.82
CA GLU A 90 1.70 -16.62 -5.09
C GLU A 90 2.65 -16.98 -3.93
N LYS A 91 3.23 -15.97 -3.27
CA LYS A 91 4.04 -16.16 -2.08
C LYS A 91 3.25 -16.72 -0.91
N ASP A 92 2.02 -16.25 -0.67
CA ASP A 92 1.17 -16.80 0.40
C ASP A 92 0.84 -18.27 0.13
N LYS A 93 0.67 -18.67 -1.14
CA LYS A 93 0.47 -20.08 -1.51
C LYS A 93 1.72 -20.91 -1.25
N GLU A 94 2.91 -20.39 -1.56
CA GLU A 94 4.19 -21.05 -1.28
C GLU A 94 4.45 -21.16 0.22
N ASP A 95 4.19 -20.10 1.00
CA ASP A 95 4.34 -20.07 2.45
C ASP A 95 3.34 -21.05 3.12
N LEU A 96 2.10 -21.14 2.61
CA LEU A 96 1.12 -22.14 3.05
C LEU A 96 1.56 -23.57 2.71
N GLN A 97 2.07 -23.80 1.50
CA GLN A 97 2.59 -25.13 1.11
C GLN A 97 3.78 -25.53 1.99
N PHE A 98 4.69 -24.60 2.25
CA PHE A 98 5.82 -24.81 3.16
C PHE A 98 5.35 -25.13 4.58
N ALA A 99 4.36 -24.41 5.11
CA ALA A 99 3.81 -24.65 6.45
C ALA A 99 3.16 -26.05 6.56
N VAL A 100 2.43 -26.48 5.53
CA VAL A 100 1.85 -27.83 5.42
C VAL A 100 2.95 -28.90 5.35
N ASP A 101 3.95 -28.71 4.50
CA ASP A 101 5.05 -29.68 4.32
C ASP A 101 5.91 -29.83 5.58
N ASN A 102 6.02 -28.76 6.39
CA ASN A 102 6.80 -28.75 7.62
C ASN A 102 5.97 -28.98 8.89
N ASN A 103 4.67 -29.27 8.76
CA ASN A 103 3.76 -29.55 9.88
C ASN A 103 3.76 -28.44 10.94
N VAL A 104 3.93 -27.19 10.51
CA VAL A 104 3.89 -26.01 11.37
C VAL A 104 2.42 -25.63 11.50
N GLY A 105 1.78 -26.08 12.58
CA GLY A 105 0.38 -25.78 12.85
C GLY A 105 0.13 -24.27 12.93
N VAL A 106 -0.77 -23.77 12.07
CA VAL A 106 -1.40 -22.45 12.24
C VAL A 106 -2.55 -22.58 13.23
N ASP A 107 -2.23 -22.72 14.52
CA ASP A 107 -3.18 -22.57 15.61
C ASP A 107 -3.48 -21.08 15.86
N GLU A 108 -4.08 -20.40 14.87
CA GLU A 108 -4.87 -19.17 15.11
C GLU A 108 -5.73 -18.84 13.88
N PHE A 109 -6.61 -19.77 13.52
CA PHE A 109 -7.78 -19.43 12.71
C PHE A 109 -8.72 -18.64 13.62
N ILE A 110 -8.71 -17.30 13.53
CA ILE A 110 -9.72 -16.47 14.21
C ILE A 110 -11.06 -16.81 13.56
N PRO A 111 -11.97 -17.55 14.23
CA PRO A 111 -13.29 -17.82 13.68
C PRO A 111 -14.13 -16.56 13.84
N ASP A 112 -15.03 -16.35 12.90
CA ASP A 112 -16.05 -15.31 12.84
C ASP A 112 -16.45 -14.69 14.19
N LEU A 113 -16.42 -13.35 14.24
CA LEU A 113 -17.16 -12.57 15.22
C LEU A 113 -18.65 -12.65 14.83
N ALA A 114 -19.41 -13.45 15.58
CA ALA A 114 -20.88 -13.40 15.63
C ALA A 114 -21.36 -12.33 16.61
#